data_AF-A0A7V3UZA4-F1
#
_entry.id   AF-A0A7V3UZA4-F1
#
_cell.length_a   1.000
_cell.length_b   1.000
_cell.length_c   1.000
_cell.angle_alpha   90.00
_cell.angle_beta   90.00
_cell.angle_gamma   90.00
#
_symmetry.space_group_name_H-M   'P 1'
#
loop_
_entity.id
_entity.type
_entity.pdbx_description
1 polymer ?
#
loop_
_entity_poly.entity_id
_entity_poly.type
_entity_poly.pdbx_seq_one_letter_code
_entity_poly.pdbx_strand_id
1 'polypeptide(L)'
;ACLAYAPPAPSEEKAERPLAKVWDWMDFRAMELAGFMDWFAERIKSVDPSRPVITYTTMSFANPFEWDYVEQMAVELDKVAGQRHHDVIGMQLASAAGDADSVAAAFDMVRKTGKPMWAVDLLDFSLGVGGGEELLTRTSLAAVQHGAAGILYYCWYGTPVYNYTDLGISALRRMAEAVRTAAEAVEGMSPEVSVALVMPRMPLYAFLPEPANDWRDFMGWYKLLRRMGLGVDVYTLGEARSLKAGGYRAVVVPDCAYLPRAAAQALGRCAEAGAALVTSGRFARRDETGEILPARLRPKPSYAFDEAVGARLLGECWRHPSPTDTPPRLTTRGSPDWASERAQEVVQRLSALGVRVVKDPAAPFFVRVFRGKAGRRALVVPDGNQAGQARIEGVEAEVSPPWKVLDLPRR
;
A
#
# COMPACT_ATOMS: atom_id res chain seq x y z
N ALA A 1 9.32 -18.44 -7.89
CA ALA A 1 8.49 -19.64 -7.72
C ALA A 1 7.37 -19.30 -6.74
N CYS A 2 6.13 -19.19 -7.20
CA CYS A 2 5.00 -19.27 -6.27
C CYS A 2 5.02 -20.69 -5.69
N LEU A 3 4.85 -20.83 -4.37
CA LEU A 3 4.53 -22.12 -3.78
C LEU A 3 3.20 -22.57 -4.42
N ALA A 4 3.31 -23.40 -5.46
CA ALA A 4 2.17 -23.95 -6.16
C ALA A 4 1.55 -25.01 -5.24
N TYR A 5 0.64 -24.59 -4.37
CA TYR A 5 -0.31 -25.51 -3.80
C TYR A 5 -1.18 -26.02 -4.96
N ALA A 6 -0.82 -27.21 -5.47
CA ALA A 6 -1.58 -27.94 -6.47
C ALA A 6 -2.33 -29.06 -5.73
N PRO A 7 -3.53 -28.79 -5.20
CA PRO A 7 -4.31 -29.84 -4.57
C PRO A 7 -4.58 -30.96 -5.59
N PRO A 8 -4.68 -32.22 -5.15
CA PRO A 8 -5.07 -33.32 -6.04
C PRO A 8 -6.39 -32.99 -6.74
N ALA A 9 -6.60 -33.61 -7.91
CA ALA A 9 -7.86 -33.48 -8.65
C ALA A 9 -9.05 -33.67 -7.70
N PRO A 10 -10.09 -32.83 -7.80
CA PRO A 10 -11.20 -32.85 -6.84
C PRO A 10 -11.79 -34.26 -6.74
N SER A 11 -12.09 -34.69 -5.51
CA SER A 11 -12.96 -35.84 -5.29
C SER A 11 -14.28 -35.59 -6.03
N GLU A 12 -14.95 -36.65 -6.49
CA GLU A 12 -16.15 -36.58 -7.33
C GLU A 12 -17.32 -35.79 -6.69
N GLU A 13 -17.24 -35.47 -5.39
CA GLU A 13 -18.12 -34.55 -4.70
C GLU A 13 -17.85 -33.09 -5.13
N LYS A 14 -18.59 -32.64 -6.15
CA LYS A 14 -18.65 -31.23 -6.53
C LYS A 14 -19.26 -30.42 -5.39
N ALA A 15 -18.42 -29.77 -4.59
CA ALA A 15 -18.88 -28.75 -3.65
C ALA A 15 -19.70 -27.69 -4.40
N GLU A 16 -20.93 -27.45 -3.98
CA GLU A 16 -21.72 -26.33 -4.47
C GLU A 16 -21.02 -25.01 -4.10
N ARG A 17 -20.77 -24.14 -5.10
CA ARG A 17 -20.10 -22.82 -4.96
C ARG A 17 -18.79 -22.85 -4.16
N PRO A 18 -17.74 -23.55 -4.63
CA PRO A 18 -16.53 -23.78 -3.86
C PRO A 18 -15.75 -22.48 -3.57
N LEU A 19 -15.73 -21.52 -4.51
CA LEU A 19 -15.09 -20.23 -4.27
C LEU A 19 -15.76 -19.45 -3.14
N ALA A 20 -17.09 -19.50 -3.05
CA ALA A 20 -17.83 -18.85 -1.95
C ALA A 20 -17.41 -19.41 -0.59
N LYS A 21 -17.22 -20.74 -0.49
CA LYS A 21 -16.75 -21.40 0.74
C LYS A 21 -15.33 -21.00 1.12
N VAL A 22 -14.43 -20.91 0.14
CA VAL A 22 -13.04 -20.46 0.37
C VAL A 22 -13.01 -19.00 0.79
N TRP A 23 -13.83 -18.16 0.16
CA TRP A 23 -13.98 -16.76 0.55
C TRP A 23 -14.49 -16.60 1.97
N ASP A 24 -15.56 -17.31 2.33
CA ASP A 24 -16.14 -17.30 3.67
C ASP A 24 -15.13 -17.77 4.72
N TRP A 25 -14.40 -18.86 4.45
CA TRP A 25 -13.35 -19.36 5.34
C TRP A 25 -12.22 -18.34 5.57
N MET A 26 -11.76 -17.68 4.51
CA MET A 26 -10.69 -16.69 4.62
C MET A 26 -11.17 -15.43 5.36
N ASP A 27 -12.39 -14.96 5.11
CA ASP A 27 -12.97 -13.82 5.84
C ASP A 27 -13.17 -14.17 7.32
N PHE A 28 -13.71 -15.36 7.62
CA PHE A 28 -13.84 -15.88 8.98
C PHE A 28 -12.50 -15.90 9.71
N ARG A 29 -11.47 -16.54 9.13
CA ARG A 29 -10.12 -16.59 9.72
C ARG A 29 -9.57 -15.19 10.01
N ALA A 30 -9.68 -14.29 9.04
CA ALA A 30 -9.16 -12.93 9.18
C ALA A 30 -9.88 -12.14 10.28
N MET A 31 -11.21 -12.29 10.37
CA MET A 31 -12.04 -11.66 11.40
C MET A 31 -11.76 -12.24 12.79
N GLU A 32 -11.64 -13.56 12.93
CA GLU A 32 -11.33 -14.20 14.22
C GLU A 32 -9.94 -13.82 14.73
N LEU A 33 -8.92 -13.78 13.86
CA LEU A 33 -7.59 -13.32 14.24
C LEU A 33 -7.59 -11.86 14.70
N ALA A 34 -8.27 -10.98 13.96
CA ALA A 34 -8.40 -9.58 14.35
C ALA A 34 -9.18 -9.41 15.66
N GLY A 35 -10.28 -10.16 15.84
CA GLY A 35 -11.10 -10.16 17.06
C GLY A 35 -10.32 -10.68 18.27
N PHE A 36 -9.48 -11.70 18.10
CA PHE A 36 -8.60 -12.21 19.15
C PHE A 36 -7.55 -11.18 19.58
N MET A 37 -6.93 -10.48 18.62
CA MET A 37 -6.02 -9.37 18.92
C MET A 37 -6.72 -8.22 19.65
N ASP A 38 -7.96 -7.91 19.26
CA ASP A 38 -8.77 -6.87 19.91
C ASP A 38 -9.16 -7.24 21.33
N TRP A 39 -9.57 -8.50 21.55
CA TRP A 39 -9.85 -9.04 22.89
C TRP A 39 -8.62 -8.96 23.79
N PHE A 40 -7.43 -9.30 23.28
CA PHE A 40 -6.19 -9.13 24.04
C PHE A 40 -5.91 -7.67 24.40
N ALA A 41 -6.10 -6.74 23.46
CA ALA A 41 -5.95 -5.32 23.73
C ALA A 41 -6.93 -4.83 24.81
N GLU A 42 -8.18 -5.29 24.78
CA GLU A 42 -9.17 -5.04 25.82
C GLU A 42 -8.70 -5.57 27.18
N ARG A 43 -8.17 -6.81 27.24
CA ARG A 43 -7.63 -7.37 28.49
C ARG A 43 -6.49 -6.55 29.05
N ILE A 44 -5.54 -6.10 28.22
CA ILE A 44 -4.44 -5.22 28.64
C ILE A 44 -4.99 -3.93 29.27
N LYS A 45 -5.95 -3.29 28.60
CA LYS A 45 -6.55 -2.03 29.09
C LYS A 45 -7.40 -2.21 30.33
N SER A 46 -7.99 -3.38 30.54
CA SER A 46 -8.73 -3.68 31.77
C SER A 46 -7.81 -3.73 33.00
N VAL A 47 -6.52 -4.03 32.80
CA VAL A 47 -5.49 -4.08 33.86
C VAL A 47 -4.77 -2.75 34.01
N ASP A 48 -4.38 -2.10 32.90
CA ASP A 48 -3.75 -0.78 32.90
C ASP A 48 -4.35 0.12 31.81
N PRO A 49 -5.43 0.86 32.09
CA PRO A 49 -6.07 1.73 31.12
C PRO A 49 -5.28 3.01 30.83
N SER A 50 -4.21 3.29 31.58
CA SER A 50 -3.43 4.52 31.45
C SER A 50 -2.43 4.49 30.28
N ARG A 51 -2.12 3.29 29.77
CA ARG A 51 -1.12 3.10 28.71
C ARG A 51 -1.77 2.81 27.36
N PRO A 52 -1.29 3.41 26.26
CA PRO A 52 -1.75 3.06 24.93
C PRO A 52 -1.34 1.63 24.56
N VAL A 53 -2.24 0.91 23.90
CA VAL A 53 -1.97 -0.43 23.36
C VAL A 53 -1.66 -0.33 21.87
N ILE A 54 -0.50 -0.84 21.49
CA ILE A 54 -0.02 -0.88 20.11
C ILE A 54 -0.11 -2.32 19.59
N THR A 55 -0.60 -2.52 18.38
CA THR A 55 -0.56 -3.85 17.74
C THR A 55 0.85 -4.22 17.28
N TYR A 56 1.12 -5.51 17.13
CA TYR A 56 2.23 -6.01 16.33
C TYR A 56 1.69 -6.93 15.25
N THR A 57 1.42 -6.39 14.06
CA THR A 57 0.95 -7.18 12.92
C THR A 57 2.13 -7.66 12.07
N THR A 58 2.54 -8.90 12.29
CA THR A 58 3.64 -9.57 11.56
C THR A 58 3.37 -9.60 10.06
N MET A 59 4.43 -9.41 9.26
CA MET A 59 4.41 -9.39 7.79
C MET A 59 3.39 -8.40 7.17
N SER A 60 3.12 -7.27 7.82
CA SER A 60 2.17 -6.27 7.29
C SER A 60 2.56 -5.72 5.92
N PHE A 61 3.86 -5.69 5.61
CA PHE A 61 4.37 -5.36 4.28
C PHE A 61 3.83 -6.26 3.15
N ALA A 62 3.40 -7.48 3.47
CA ALA A 62 2.95 -8.47 2.50
C ALA A 62 1.51 -8.20 2.06
N ASN A 63 0.69 -7.59 2.93
CA ASN A 63 -0.71 -7.26 2.64
C ASN A 63 -0.91 -6.61 1.26
N PRO A 64 -0.19 -5.54 0.90
CA PRO A 64 -0.34 -4.92 -0.40
C PRO A 64 0.23 -5.74 -1.57
N PHE A 65 1.39 -6.40 -1.41
CA PHE A 65 2.24 -6.80 -2.55
C PHE A 65 2.61 -8.29 -2.62
N GLU A 66 2.38 -9.06 -1.56
CA GLU A 66 2.80 -10.45 -1.45
C GLU A 66 1.65 -11.30 -0.92
N TRP A 67 0.57 -11.37 -1.70
CA TRP A 67 -0.69 -11.98 -1.28
C TRP A 67 -0.55 -13.45 -0.88
N ASP A 68 0.38 -14.19 -1.49
CA ASP A 68 0.72 -15.56 -1.08
C ASP A 68 1.19 -15.64 0.38
N TYR A 69 2.03 -14.69 0.83
CA TYR A 69 2.43 -14.60 2.24
C TYR A 69 1.29 -14.23 3.14
N VAL A 70 0.39 -13.35 2.67
CA VAL A 70 -0.78 -12.96 3.45
C VAL A 70 -1.66 -14.17 3.72
N GLU A 71 -1.93 -14.94 2.69
CA GLU A 71 -2.81 -16.08 2.81
C GLU A 71 -2.22 -17.19 3.67
N GLN A 72 -0.90 -17.35 3.69
CA GLN A 72 -0.26 -18.36 4.52
C GLN A 72 -0.09 -17.88 5.97
N MET A 73 0.53 -16.71 6.17
CA MET A 73 1.18 -16.36 7.43
C MET A 73 0.79 -14.99 8.00
N ALA A 74 0.29 -14.05 7.19
CA ALA A 74 0.08 -12.68 7.67
C ALA A 74 -1.31 -12.46 8.27
N VAL A 75 -1.38 -11.54 9.22
CA VAL A 75 -2.64 -11.02 9.72
C VAL A 75 -3.13 -9.92 8.78
N GLU A 76 -4.42 -9.98 8.40
CA GLU A 76 -5.02 -8.99 7.52
C GLU A 76 -5.10 -7.63 8.22
N LEU A 77 -4.29 -6.69 7.73
CA LEU A 77 -4.04 -5.43 8.38
C LEU A 77 -5.30 -4.55 8.44
N ASP A 78 -6.15 -4.57 7.42
CA ASP A 78 -7.43 -3.85 7.39
C ASP A 78 -8.40 -4.34 8.47
N LYS A 79 -8.47 -5.65 8.67
CA LYS A 79 -9.34 -6.27 9.68
C LYS A 79 -8.90 -5.90 11.09
N VAL A 80 -7.58 -5.91 11.35
CA VAL A 80 -7.02 -5.46 12.62
C VAL A 80 -7.28 -3.98 12.79
N ALA A 81 -6.91 -3.13 11.84
CA ALA A 81 -7.04 -1.68 11.97
C ALA A 81 -8.49 -1.21 12.27
N GLY A 82 -9.48 -1.95 11.80
CA GLY A 82 -10.90 -1.70 12.06
C GLY A 82 -11.41 -2.09 13.46
N GLN A 83 -10.62 -2.78 14.28
CA GLN A 83 -11.02 -3.16 15.64
C GLN A 83 -11.00 -1.96 16.60
N ARG A 84 -11.50 -2.12 17.83
CA ARG A 84 -11.78 -0.97 18.71
C ARG A 84 -10.67 -0.67 19.71
N HIS A 85 -10.11 -1.70 20.35
CA HIS A 85 -9.45 -1.56 21.64
C HIS A 85 -7.97 -1.18 21.56
N HIS A 86 -7.25 -1.51 20.48
CA HIS A 86 -5.91 -0.95 20.31
C HIS A 86 -5.96 0.53 19.92
N ASP A 87 -5.04 1.30 20.49
CA ASP A 87 -4.91 2.74 20.31
C ASP A 87 -4.05 3.09 19.10
N VAL A 88 -3.06 2.24 18.79
CA VAL A 88 -2.08 2.45 17.72
C VAL A 88 -1.97 1.20 16.87
N ILE A 89 -1.91 1.39 15.55
CA ILE A 89 -1.69 0.30 14.59
C ILE A 89 -0.18 0.16 14.37
N GLY A 90 0.46 -0.74 15.10
CA GLY A 90 1.84 -1.13 14.86
C GLY A 90 1.93 -2.26 13.85
N MET A 91 2.74 -2.04 12.81
CA MET A 91 2.85 -2.88 11.63
C MET A 91 4.29 -3.32 11.43
N GLN A 92 4.56 -4.61 11.29
CA GLN A 92 5.87 -5.06 10.82
C GLN A 92 6.03 -4.69 9.35
N LEU A 93 6.84 -3.66 9.07
CA LEU A 93 7.03 -3.12 7.73
C LEU A 93 8.48 -3.27 7.30
N ALA A 94 8.67 -3.51 6.01
CA ALA A 94 10.00 -3.60 5.43
C ALA A 94 10.02 -3.18 3.97
N SER A 95 11.12 -2.55 3.55
CA SER A 95 11.46 -2.35 2.13
C SER A 95 12.15 -3.60 1.57
N ALA A 96 12.26 -3.65 0.24
CA ALA A 96 13.03 -4.67 -0.47
C ALA A 96 13.84 -4.04 -1.59
N ALA A 97 15.15 -4.27 -1.60
CA ALA A 97 16.11 -3.71 -2.54
C ALA A 97 16.01 -2.18 -2.65
N GLY A 98 15.70 -1.52 -1.53
CA GLY A 98 15.50 -0.09 -1.45
C GLY A 98 14.17 0.45 -1.95
N ASP A 99 13.26 -0.42 -2.36
CA ASP A 99 11.88 -0.10 -2.68
C ASP A 99 11.04 -0.05 -1.40
N ALA A 100 10.65 1.15 -1.00
CA ALA A 100 9.81 1.41 0.17
C ALA A 100 8.30 1.48 -0.16
N ASP A 101 7.87 1.09 -1.36
CA ASP A 101 6.45 1.11 -1.74
C ASP A 101 5.58 0.22 -0.83
N SER A 102 6.10 -0.92 -0.35
CA SER A 102 5.38 -1.82 0.57
C SER A 102 5.14 -1.18 1.94
N VAL A 103 6.10 -0.38 2.41
CA VAL A 103 5.98 0.41 3.64
C VAL A 103 4.88 1.44 3.44
N ALA A 104 4.99 2.24 2.39
CA ALA A 104 4.04 3.28 2.04
C ALA A 104 2.60 2.74 1.87
N ALA A 105 2.44 1.62 1.15
CA ALA A 105 1.14 1.04 0.84
C ALA A 105 0.43 0.50 2.09
N ALA A 106 1.18 -0.03 3.06
CA ALA A 106 0.61 -0.46 4.33
C ALA A 106 0.03 0.72 5.13
N PHE A 107 0.74 1.85 5.20
CA PHE A 107 0.20 3.08 5.80
C PHE A 107 -1.05 3.58 5.05
N ASP A 108 -0.98 3.65 3.71
CA ASP A 108 -2.11 4.09 2.88
C ASP A 108 -3.33 3.15 2.99
N MET A 109 -3.12 1.88 3.36
CA MET A 109 -4.20 0.93 3.63
C MET A 109 -4.93 1.25 4.94
N VAL A 110 -4.23 1.63 6.02
CA VAL A 110 -4.89 1.77 7.33
C VAL A 110 -5.12 3.20 7.80
N ARG A 111 -4.53 4.21 7.15
CA ARG A 111 -4.68 5.62 7.54
C ARG A 111 -6.14 6.06 7.70
N LYS A 112 -7.03 5.54 6.85
CA LYS A 112 -8.47 5.85 6.86
C LYS A 112 -9.19 5.48 8.16
N THR A 113 -8.58 4.66 9.02
CA THR A 113 -9.12 4.31 10.35
C THR A 113 -8.94 5.45 11.37
N GLY A 114 -8.07 6.42 11.09
CA GLY A 114 -7.83 7.57 11.97
C GLY A 114 -6.98 7.27 13.21
N LYS A 115 -6.49 6.03 13.37
CA LYS A 115 -5.58 5.67 14.46
C LYS A 115 -4.14 6.09 14.12
N PRO A 116 -3.32 6.48 15.11
CA PRO A 116 -1.88 6.58 14.93
C PRO A 116 -1.30 5.26 14.40
N MET A 117 -0.32 5.38 13.50
CA MET A 117 0.27 4.23 12.80
C MET A 117 1.77 4.17 13.07
N TRP A 118 2.30 3.01 13.41
CA TRP A 118 3.72 2.81 13.71
C TRP A 118 4.32 1.80 12.74
N ALA A 119 5.47 2.13 12.17
CA ALA A 119 6.32 1.16 11.51
C ALA A 119 7.10 0.42 12.60
N VAL A 120 6.68 -0.79 12.92
CA VAL A 120 7.42 -1.68 13.80
C VAL A 120 8.35 -2.54 12.95
N ASP A 121 9.50 -2.90 13.51
CA ASP A 121 10.49 -3.71 12.84
C ASP A 121 10.93 -3.19 11.45
N LEU A 122 11.00 -1.87 11.30
CA LEU A 122 11.34 -1.22 10.02
C LEU A 122 12.79 -1.54 9.61
N LEU A 123 12.97 -2.12 8.42
CA LEU A 123 14.27 -2.37 7.80
C LEU A 123 14.09 -2.62 6.28
N ASP A 124 15.18 -2.71 5.52
CA ASP A 124 15.19 -3.45 4.26
C ASP A 124 15.44 -4.94 4.52
N PHE A 125 14.47 -5.80 4.25
CA PHE A 125 14.60 -7.23 4.57
C PHE A 125 15.46 -7.99 3.56
N SER A 126 15.74 -7.42 2.39
CA SER A 126 16.58 -8.08 1.39
C SER A 126 18.07 -7.73 1.57
N LEU A 127 18.37 -6.49 1.97
CA LEU A 127 19.74 -5.98 2.10
C LEU A 127 20.19 -5.85 3.57
N GLY A 128 19.26 -5.82 4.52
CA GLY A 128 19.53 -5.53 5.91
C GLY A 128 20.31 -4.23 6.09
N VAL A 129 21.32 -4.24 6.95
CA VAL A 129 22.24 -3.11 7.14
C VAL A 129 23.18 -2.88 5.97
N GLY A 130 23.33 -3.86 5.07
CA GLY A 130 24.12 -3.72 3.84
C GLY A 130 23.59 -2.63 2.91
N GLY A 131 22.32 -2.23 3.07
CA GLY A 131 21.76 -1.07 2.37
C GLY A 131 22.31 0.28 2.84
N GLY A 132 22.95 0.34 4.01
CA GLY A 132 23.56 1.55 4.56
C GLY A 132 22.57 2.59 5.10
N GLU A 133 23.13 3.68 5.61
CA GLU A 133 22.41 4.80 6.25
C GLU A 133 21.39 5.46 5.32
N GLU A 134 21.77 5.71 4.06
CA GLU A 134 20.93 6.40 3.09
C GLU A 134 19.63 5.64 2.82
N LEU A 135 19.74 4.32 2.61
CA LEU A 135 18.60 3.47 2.34
C LEU A 135 17.62 3.47 3.52
N LEU A 136 18.14 3.24 4.73
CA LEU A 136 17.31 3.19 5.93
C LEU A 136 16.68 4.56 6.24
N THR A 137 17.40 5.65 5.99
CA THR A 137 16.86 7.02 6.07
C THR A 137 15.71 7.21 5.09
N ARG A 138 15.88 6.82 3.82
CA ARG A 138 14.83 6.94 2.80
C ARG A 138 13.60 6.09 3.12
N THR A 139 13.80 4.85 3.57
CA THR A 139 12.71 3.96 4.01
C THR A 139 11.95 4.55 5.21
N SER A 140 12.67 5.16 6.15
CA SER A 140 12.07 5.85 7.30
C SER A 140 11.27 7.09 6.87
N LEU A 141 11.81 7.88 5.94
CA LEU A 141 11.12 9.04 5.38
C LEU A 141 9.89 8.66 4.57
N ALA A 142 9.87 7.48 3.93
CA ALA A 142 8.66 6.94 3.30
C ALA A 142 7.55 6.67 4.33
N ALA A 143 7.89 6.18 5.52
CA ALA A 143 6.92 6.05 6.61
C ALA A 143 6.37 7.42 7.05
N VAL A 144 7.24 8.43 7.23
CA VAL A 144 6.83 9.80 7.57
C VAL A 144 5.94 10.42 6.48
N GLN A 145 6.31 10.27 5.20
CA GLN A 145 5.53 10.71 4.05
C GLN A 145 4.12 10.10 4.00
N HIS A 146 3.85 9.02 4.72
CA HIS A 146 2.55 8.36 4.71
C HIS A 146 1.81 8.44 6.05
N GLY A 147 2.35 9.22 7.00
CA GLY A 147 1.68 9.56 8.25
C GLY A 147 2.07 8.68 9.44
N ALA A 148 3.27 8.08 9.42
CA ALA A 148 3.79 7.37 10.58
C ALA A 148 3.91 8.30 11.80
N ALA A 149 3.38 7.84 12.93
CA ALA A 149 3.51 8.46 14.24
C ALA A 149 4.68 7.87 15.06
N GLY A 150 5.25 6.75 14.62
CA GLY A 150 6.39 6.11 15.27
C GLY A 150 7.10 5.13 14.35
N ILE A 151 8.38 4.92 14.63
CA ILE A 151 9.25 3.98 13.92
C ILE A 151 10.07 3.22 14.97
N LEU A 152 10.05 1.89 14.88
CA LEU A 152 10.90 0.98 15.64
C LEU A 152 11.68 0.13 14.62
N TYR A 153 13.00 0.06 14.77
CA TYR A 153 13.86 -0.66 13.84
C TYR A 153 14.09 -2.11 14.27
N TYR A 154 14.06 -3.03 13.31
CA TYR A 154 14.52 -4.42 13.52
C TYR A 154 15.95 -4.55 13.00
N CYS A 155 16.90 -5.17 13.72
CA CYS A 155 16.87 -5.52 15.14
C CYS A 155 18.04 -4.84 15.86
N TRP A 156 17.86 -4.60 17.16
CA TRP A 156 18.93 -4.07 18.02
C TRP A 156 20.08 -5.08 18.22
N TYR A 157 19.78 -6.39 18.21
CA TYR A 157 20.76 -7.44 18.47
C TYR A 157 20.23 -8.81 18.01
N GLY A 158 21.14 -9.74 17.74
CA GLY A 158 20.84 -11.18 17.70
C GLY A 158 20.43 -11.74 16.34
N THR A 159 20.18 -10.90 15.34
CA THR A 159 19.97 -11.36 13.96
C THR A 159 21.06 -10.80 13.04
N PRO A 160 22.04 -11.61 12.62
CA PRO A 160 23.07 -11.19 11.68
C PRO A 160 22.48 -10.53 10.43
N VAL A 161 23.16 -9.54 9.86
CA VAL A 161 22.72 -8.74 8.69
C VAL A 161 21.59 -7.75 8.97
N TYR A 162 20.76 -7.96 9.99
CA TYR A 162 19.68 -7.03 10.37
C TYR A 162 19.97 -6.20 11.61
N ASN A 163 21.12 -6.40 12.24
CA ASN A 163 21.51 -5.66 13.42
C ASN A 163 21.79 -4.19 13.08
N TYR A 164 20.82 -3.29 13.22
CA TYR A 164 20.97 -1.88 12.80
C TYR A 164 22.11 -1.15 13.52
N THR A 165 22.59 -1.67 14.66
CA THR A 165 23.75 -1.13 15.36
C THR A 165 25.05 -1.28 14.56
N ASP A 166 25.11 -2.21 13.60
CA ASP A 166 26.23 -2.41 12.69
C ASP A 166 26.42 -1.24 11.70
N LEU A 167 25.41 -0.35 11.53
CA LEU A 167 25.58 0.92 10.79
C LEU A 167 26.52 1.90 11.53
N GLY A 168 26.70 1.71 12.83
CA GLY A 168 27.46 2.61 13.70
C GLY A 168 26.63 3.78 14.24
N ILE A 169 26.93 4.17 15.49
CA ILE A 169 26.18 5.20 16.24
C ILE A 169 26.11 6.54 15.50
N SER A 170 27.18 6.94 14.82
CA SER A 170 27.20 8.21 14.07
C SER A 170 26.20 8.23 12.91
N ALA A 171 26.06 7.12 12.18
CA ALA A 171 25.08 6.98 11.11
C ALA A 171 23.65 6.94 11.65
N LEU A 172 23.43 6.17 12.72
CA LEU A 172 22.13 6.12 13.39
C LEU A 172 21.67 7.49 13.90
N ARG A 173 22.59 8.29 14.46
CA ARG A 173 22.27 9.64 14.92
C ARG A 173 21.83 10.54 13.78
N ARG A 174 22.58 10.58 12.67
CA ARG A 174 22.23 11.39 11.48
C ARG A 174 20.90 10.96 10.87
N MET A 175 20.68 9.66 10.73
CA MET A 175 19.40 9.10 10.28
C MET A 175 18.26 9.54 11.19
N ALA A 176 18.39 9.34 12.51
CA ALA A 176 17.35 9.71 13.47
C ALA A 176 17.07 11.22 13.49
N GLU A 177 18.11 12.05 13.41
CA GLU A 177 17.98 13.51 13.30
C GLU A 177 17.25 13.92 12.02
N ALA A 178 17.61 13.33 10.87
CA ALA A 178 16.96 13.62 9.59
C ALA A 178 15.47 13.24 9.61
N VAL A 179 15.15 12.05 10.12
CA VAL A 179 13.76 11.55 10.21
C VAL A 179 12.93 12.37 11.20
N ARG A 180 13.48 12.69 12.38
CA ARG A 180 12.82 13.53 13.39
C ARG A 180 12.50 14.91 12.83
N THR A 181 13.49 15.56 12.21
CA THR A 181 13.32 16.90 11.64
C THR A 181 12.26 16.90 10.51
N ALA A 182 12.24 15.87 9.67
CA ALA A 182 11.20 15.71 8.65
C ALA A 182 9.80 15.53 9.26
N ALA A 183 9.68 14.74 10.34
CA ALA A 183 8.42 14.52 11.06
C ALA A 183 7.92 15.81 11.73
N GLU A 184 8.79 16.55 12.41
CA GLU A 184 8.48 17.86 13.01
C GLU A 184 8.01 18.87 11.95
N ALA A 185 8.58 18.84 10.75
CA ALA A 185 8.21 19.75 9.66
C ALA A 185 6.78 19.53 9.12
N VAL A 186 6.20 18.35 9.35
CA VAL A 186 4.82 18.00 8.94
C VAL A 186 3.91 17.68 10.14
N GLU A 187 4.35 17.99 11.36
CA GLU A 187 3.61 17.74 12.59
C GLU A 187 2.25 18.45 12.58
N GLY A 188 1.20 17.75 13.02
CA GLY A 188 -0.17 18.28 13.03
C GLY A 188 -0.78 18.49 11.64
N MET A 189 -0.10 18.04 10.58
CA MET A 189 -0.64 18.00 9.22
C MET A 189 -1.08 16.58 8.85
N SER A 190 -1.92 16.47 7.82
CA SER A 190 -2.33 15.17 7.27
C SER A 190 -1.97 15.09 5.79
N PRO A 191 -1.56 13.91 5.28
CA PRO A 191 -1.40 13.67 3.85
C PRO A 191 -2.66 14.08 3.07
N GLU A 192 -2.49 14.83 1.98
CA GLU A 192 -3.60 15.17 1.07
C GLU A 192 -3.91 13.97 0.18
N VAL A 193 -5.12 13.42 0.33
CA VAL A 193 -5.58 12.24 -0.41
C VAL A 193 -6.64 12.63 -1.43
N SER A 194 -6.55 12.08 -2.64
CA SER A 194 -7.52 12.36 -3.71
C SER A 194 -7.95 11.14 -4.51
N VAL A 195 -7.27 10.00 -4.32
CA VAL A 195 -7.53 8.76 -5.05
C VAL A 195 -7.76 7.62 -4.05
N ALA A 196 -8.79 6.82 -4.30
CA ALA A 196 -8.90 5.49 -3.69
C ALA A 196 -8.36 4.45 -4.69
N LEU A 197 -7.51 3.54 -4.23
CA LEU A 197 -7.03 2.41 -5.02
C LEU A 197 -7.54 1.11 -4.41
N VAL A 198 -8.32 0.35 -5.19
CA VAL A 198 -8.84 -0.94 -4.75
C VAL A 198 -7.77 -2.01 -4.96
N MET A 199 -7.36 -2.67 -3.88
CA MET A 199 -6.49 -3.84 -3.90
C MET A 199 -7.33 -5.09 -4.22
N PRO A 200 -7.19 -5.70 -5.40
CA PRO A 200 -8.11 -6.73 -5.84
C PRO A 200 -7.74 -8.13 -5.32
N ARG A 201 -7.21 -8.22 -4.08
CA ARG A 201 -6.83 -9.49 -3.45
C ARG A 201 -8.06 -10.37 -3.28
N MET A 202 -7.95 -11.60 -3.76
CA MET A 202 -8.92 -12.67 -3.55
C MET A 202 -8.19 -13.91 -3.03
N PRO A 203 -8.86 -14.81 -2.30
CA PRO A 203 -8.28 -16.07 -1.87
C PRO A 203 -7.67 -16.88 -3.02
N LEU A 204 -6.55 -17.57 -2.78
CA LEU A 204 -5.97 -18.52 -3.70
C LEU A 204 -6.92 -19.72 -3.85
N TYR A 205 -7.45 -19.86 -5.06
CA TYR A 205 -8.30 -20.98 -5.44
C TYR A 205 -7.90 -21.44 -6.84
N ALA A 206 -7.54 -22.72 -6.98
CA ALA A 206 -6.97 -23.25 -8.22
C ALA A 206 -8.02 -23.48 -9.33
N PHE A 207 -9.30 -23.60 -8.98
CA PHE A 207 -10.36 -24.00 -9.92
C PHE A 207 -11.25 -22.82 -10.33
N LEU A 208 -10.64 -21.66 -10.53
CA LEU A 208 -11.35 -20.47 -10.98
C LEU A 208 -11.78 -20.60 -12.45
N PRO A 209 -12.99 -20.13 -12.82
CA PRO A 209 -13.43 -20.10 -14.22
C PRO A 209 -12.57 -19.24 -15.15
N GLU A 210 -11.86 -18.26 -14.61
CA GLU A 210 -10.86 -17.44 -15.30
C GLU A 210 -9.73 -17.11 -14.32
N PRO A 211 -8.55 -16.65 -14.77
CA PRO A 211 -7.44 -16.36 -13.86
C PRO A 211 -7.83 -15.45 -12.70
N ALA A 212 -7.19 -15.62 -11.54
CA ALA A 212 -7.38 -14.71 -10.40
C ALA A 212 -7.06 -13.25 -10.77
N ASN A 213 -7.51 -12.31 -9.95
CA ASN A 213 -7.19 -10.89 -10.12
C ASN A 213 -5.66 -10.66 -10.13
N ASP A 214 -5.18 -9.71 -10.94
CA ASP A 214 -3.74 -9.51 -11.12
C ASP A 214 -3.15 -8.52 -10.09
N TRP A 215 -2.42 -9.05 -9.11
CA TRP A 215 -1.72 -8.24 -8.10
C TRP A 215 -0.66 -7.31 -8.70
N ARG A 216 -0.04 -7.69 -9.84
CA ARG A 216 0.97 -6.86 -10.51
C ARG A 216 0.34 -5.59 -11.05
N ASP A 217 -0.91 -5.69 -11.48
CA ASP A 217 -1.65 -4.53 -11.96
C ASP A 217 -1.88 -3.52 -10.84
N PHE A 218 -2.30 -4.00 -9.66
CA PHE A 218 -2.40 -3.18 -8.47
C PHE A 218 -1.06 -2.53 -8.09
N MET A 219 0.02 -3.31 -8.06
CA MET A 219 1.35 -2.80 -7.74
C MET A 219 1.79 -1.69 -8.69
N GLY A 220 1.69 -1.92 -10.00
CA GLY A 220 2.07 -0.91 -10.98
C GLY A 220 1.24 0.38 -10.86
N TRP A 221 -0.07 0.27 -10.64
CA TRP A 221 -0.92 1.42 -10.36
C TRP A 221 -0.49 2.16 -9.10
N TYR A 222 -0.27 1.46 -7.98
CA TYR A 222 0.14 2.08 -6.73
C TYR A 222 1.45 2.87 -6.90
N LYS A 223 2.46 2.22 -7.51
CA LYS A 223 3.75 2.85 -7.79
C LYS A 223 3.62 4.07 -8.69
N LEU A 224 2.83 3.98 -9.77
CA LEU A 224 2.59 5.12 -10.67
C LEU A 224 1.91 6.29 -9.94
N LEU A 225 0.84 6.02 -9.17
CA LEU A 225 0.13 7.07 -8.42
C LEU A 225 1.06 7.74 -7.39
N ARG A 226 1.92 6.96 -6.71
CA ARG A 226 2.95 7.50 -5.80
C ARG A 226 3.97 8.32 -6.57
N ARG A 227 4.41 7.88 -7.75
CA ARG A 227 5.32 8.62 -8.64
C ARG A 227 4.69 9.89 -9.19
N MET A 228 3.37 9.98 -9.32
CA MET A 228 2.66 11.22 -9.63
C MET A 228 2.55 12.18 -8.44
N GLY A 229 2.98 11.76 -7.24
CA GLY A 229 2.87 12.50 -5.98
C GLY A 229 1.45 12.49 -5.38
N LEU A 230 0.57 11.62 -5.87
CA LEU A 230 -0.83 11.55 -5.45
C LEU A 230 -0.97 10.84 -4.11
N GLY A 231 -1.72 11.42 -3.17
CA GLY A 231 -2.15 10.71 -1.96
C GLY A 231 -3.23 9.70 -2.30
N VAL A 232 -2.98 8.46 -1.91
CA VAL A 232 -3.82 7.30 -2.17
C VAL A 232 -4.28 6.71 -0.84
N ASP A 233 -5.56 6.36 -0.75
CA ASP A 233 -6.02 5.40 0.26
C ASP A 233 -6.23 4.05 -0.42
N VAL A 234 -5.63 2.99 0.15
CA VAL A 234 -5.77 1.63 -0.36
C VAL A 234 -6.96 0.97 0.33
N TYR A 235 -7.85 0.36 -0.45
CA TYR A 235 -9.00 -0.39 0.04
C TYR A 235 -8.88 -1.86 -0.38
N THR A 236 -8.97 -2.79 0.57
CA THR A 236 -9.15 -4.20 0.21
C THR A 236 -10.52 -4.41 -0.46
N LEU A 237 -10.71 -5.52 -1.19
CA LEU A 237 -12.03 -5.86 -1.72
C LEU A 237 -13.11 -5.93 -0.63
N GLY A 238 -12.75 -6.40 0.56
CA GLY A 238 -13.64 -6.44 1.73
C GLY A 238 -14.00 -5.05 2.24
N GLU A 239 -13.03 -4.13 2.29
CA GLU A 239 -13.26 -2.75 2.73
C GLU A 239 -13.95 -1.88 1.70
N ALA A 240 -13.82 -2.19 0.41
CA ALA A 240 -14.37 -1.38 -0.69
C ALA A 240 -15.88 -1.16 -0.56
N ARG A 241 -16.61 -2.04 0.15
CA ARG A 241 -18.03 -1.83 0.52
C ARG A 241 -18.28 -0.55 1.33
N SER A 242 -17.26 -0.05 2.04
CA SER A 242 -17.30 1.13 2.91
C SER A 242 -16.82 2.42 2.21
N LEU A 243 -16.47 2.35 0.92
CA LEU A 243 -16.09 3.53 0.13
C LEU A 243 -17.16 4.63 0.25
N LYS A 244 -16.72 5.81 0.68
CA LYS A 244 -17.59 6.98 0.87
C LYS A 244 -17.84 7.67 -0.46
N ALA A 245 -19.11 7.84 -0.81
CA ALA A 245 -19.52 8.66 -1.95
C ALA A 245 -19.00 10.10 -1.79
N GLY A 246 -18.45 10.68 -2.86
CA GLY A 246 -17.89 12.05 -2.85
C GLY A 246 -16.57 12.23 -2.10
N GLY A 247 -15.98 11.16 -1.55
CA GLY A 247 -14.72 11.24 -0.78
C GLY A 247 -13.45 11.37 -1.62
N TYR A 248 -13.51 10.99 -2.91
CA TYR A 248 -12.34 10.90 -3.79
C TYR A 248 -12.65 11.52 -5.15
N ARG A 249 -11.61 12.04 -5.81
CA ARG A 249 -11.69 12.51 -7.21
C ARG A 249 -11.74 11.34 -8.18
N ALA A 250 -11.00 10.28 -7.89
CA ALA A 250 -11.03 9.05 -8.66
C ALA A 250 -10.99 7.82 -7.74
N VAL A 251 -11.59 6.75 -8.23
CA VAL A 251 -11.42 5.40 -7.69
C VAL A 251 -10.80 4.55 -8.78
N VAL A 252 -9.60 4.04 -8.52
CA VAL A 252 -8.87 3.17 -9.44
C VAL A 252 -9.11 1.72 -9.03
N VAL A 253 -9.58 0.90 -9.96
CA VAL A 253 -9.74 -0.54 -9.79
C VAL A 253 -8.87 -1.24 -10.84
N PRO A 254 -7.67 -1.71 -10.46
CA PRO A 254 -6.82 -2.56 -11.30
C PRO A 254 -7.55 -3.83 -11.75
N ASP A 255 -6.92 -4.67 -12.57
CA ASP A 255 -7.47 -5.94 -13.05
C ASP A 255 -8.15 -6.72 -11.92
N CYS A 256 -9.49 -6.75 -12.00
CA CYS A 256 -10.40 -7.21 -10.97
C CYS A 256 -11.59 -7.88 -11.66
N ALA A 257 -11.35 -9.08 -12.18
CA ALA A 257 -12.40 -9.93 -12.75
C ALA A 257 -13.43 -10.33 -11.67
N TYR A 258 -12.97 -10.61 -10.45
CA TYR A 258 -13.78 -11.00 -9.30
C TYR A 258 -13.94 -9.83 -8.35
N LEU A 259 -15.15 -9.27 -8.30
CA LEU A 259 -15.49 -8.09 -7.51
C LEU A 259 -16.70 -8.38 -6.61
N PRO A 260 -16.58 -8.29 -5.28
CA PRO A 260 -17.69 -8.55 -4.40
C PRO A 260 -18.91 -7.68 -4.70
N ARG A 261 -20.12 -8.25 -4.61
CA ARG A 261 -21.36 -7.51 -4.95
C ARG A 261 -21.49 -6.18 -4.19
N ALA A 262 -21.12 -6.18 -2.91
CA ALA A 262 -21.16 -4.99 -2.07
C ALA A 262 -20.13 -3.92 -2.49
N ALA A 263 -18.94 -4.34 -2.94
CA ALA A 263 -17.92 -3.45 -3.47
C ALA A 263 -18.36 -2.85 -4.81
N ALA A 264 -18.95 -3.66 -5.71
CA ALA A 264 -19.51 -3.20 -6.97
C ALA A 264 -20.58 -2.11 -6.75
N GLN A 265 -21.51 -2.33 -5.82
CA GLN A 265 -22.52 -1.34 -5.47
C GLN A 265 -21.91 -0.05 -4.90
N ALA A 266 -20.88 -0.15 -4.05
CA ALA A 266 -20.19 1.01 -3.50
C ALA A 266 -19.47 1.83 -4.58
N LEU A 267 -18.79 1.17 -5.51
CA LEU A 267 -18.16 1.81 -6.67
C LEU A 267 -19.17 2.52 -7.56
N GLY A 268 -20.36 1.91 -7.79
CA GLY A 268 -21.46 2.56 -8.49
C GLY A 268 -21.90 3.87 -7.82
N ARG A 269 -22.11 3.85 -6.50
CA ARG A 269 -22.45 5.06 -5.72
C ARG A 269 -21.36 6.13 -5.76
N CYS A 270 -20.08 5.74 -5.73
CA CYS A 270 -18.98 6.69 -5.88
C CYS A 270 -18.98 7.36 -7.25
N ALA A 271 -19.22 6.59 -8.32
CA ALA A 271 -19.31 7.12 -9.68
C ALA A 271 -20.51 8.07 -9.83
N GLU A 272 -21.68 7.71 -9.30
CA GLU A 272 -22.87 8.58 -9.28
C GLU A 272 -22.64 9.88 -8.50
N ALA A 273 -21.81 9.84 -7.44
CA ALA A 273 -21.40 11.01 -6.68
C ALA A 273 -20.28 11.83 -7.34
N GLY A 274 -19.88 11.50 -8.57
CA GLY A 274 -18.94 12.28 -9.38
C GLY A 274 -17.47 11.87 -9.26
N ALA A 275 -17.15 10.77 -8.60
CA ALA A 275 -15.79 10.22 -8.65
C ALA A 275 -15.54 9.57 -10.01
N ALA A 276 -14.38 9.81 -10.62
CA ALA A 276 -13.99 9.12 -11.83
C ALA A 276 -13.62 7.65 -11.51
N LEU A 277 -14.38 6.70 -12.05
CA LEU A 277 -14.06 5.28 -11.92
C LEU A 277 -13.13 4.86 -13.05
N VAL A 278 -11.88 4.51 -12.72
CA VAL A 278 -10.85 4.14 -13.69
C VAL A 278 -10.49 2.68 -13.50
N THR A 279 -10.51 1.89 -14.57
CA THR A 279 -10.23 0.45 -14.50
C THR A 279 -9.19 0.03 -15.51
N SER A 280 -8.52 -1.09 -15.28
CA SER A 280 -7.60 -1.71 -16.25
C SER A 280 -7.84 -3.21 -16.36
N GLY A 281 -7.65 -3.75 -17.56
CA GLY A 281 -7.82 -5.17 -17.84
C GLY A 281 -9.26 -5.62 -17.63
N ARG A 282 -9.44 -6.68 -16.86
CA ARG A 282 -10.76 -7.26 -16.59
C ARG A 282 -11.41 -6.52 -15.43
N PHE A 283 -12.71 -6.25 -15.55
CA PHE A 283 -13.44 -5.54 -14.51
C PHE A 283 -14.83 -6.14 -14.29
N ALA A 284 -15.13 -6.46 -13.02
CA ALA A 284 -16.48 -6.78 -12.53
C ALA A 284 -17.22 -7.85 -13.36
N ARG A 285 -16.50 -8.90 -13.78
CA ARG A 285 -17.05 -10.00 -14.58
C ARG A 285 -17.81 -10.99 -13.72
N ARG A 286 -17.27 -11.27 -12.53
CA ARG A 286 -17.76 -12.24 -11.56
C ARG A 286 -17.81 -11.65 -10.16
N ASP A 287 -18.63 -12.25 -9.32
CA ASP A 287 -18.69 -11.92 -7.91
C ASP A 287 -17.78 -12.81 -7.06
N GLU A 288 -17.81 -12.62 -5.73
CA GLU A 288 -17.03 -13.37 -4.74
C GLU A 288 -17.35 -14.87 -4.73
N THR A 289 -18.46 -15.30 -5.32
CA THR A 289 -18.87 -16.71 -5.43
C THR A 289 -18.41 -17.36 -6.74
N GLY A 290 -17.90 -16.55 -7.68
CA GLY A 290 -17.50 -16.96 -9.02
C GLY A 290 -18.63 -16.94 -10.04
N GLU A 291 -19.84 -16.55 -9.64
CA GLU A 291 -20.98 -16.34 -10.54
C GLU A 291 -20.80 -15.09 -11.38
N ILE A 292 -21.43 -15.04 -12.56
CA ILE A 292 -21.40 -13.85 -13.42
C ILE A 292 -22.07 -12.70 -12.67
N LEU A 293 -21.36 -11.59 -12.51
CA LEU A 293 -21.93 -10.41 -11.86
C LEU A 293 -23.03 -9.83 -12.76
N PRO A 294 -24.28 -9.68 -12.29
CA PRO A 294 -25.39 -9.17 -13.10
C PRO A 294 -25.08 -7.78 -13.66
N ALA A 295 -25.44 -7.51 -14.92
CA ALA A 295 -25.16 -6.23 -15.59
C ALA A 295 -25.64 -5.01 -14.80
N ARG A 296 -26.79 -5.10 -14.11
CA ARG A 296 -27.35 -4.05 -13.25
C ARG A 296 -26.49 -3.69 -12.03
N LEU A 297 -25.59 -4.58 -11.63
CA LEU A 297 -24.67 -4.37 -10.51
C LEU A 297 -23.26 -3.94 -10.98
N ARG A 298 -22.99 -3.98 -12.29
CA ARG A 298 -21.67 -3.60 -12.82
C ARG A 298 -21.54 -2.09 -12.85
N PRO A 299 -20.55 -1.51 -12.13
CA PRO A 299 -20.27 -0.09 -12.24
C PRO A 299 -19.87 0.27 -13.67
N LYS A 300 -20.25 1.47 -14.13
CA LYS A 300 -19.78 1.98 -15.41
C LYS A 300 -18.49 2.77 -15.19
N PRO A 301 -17.34 2.31 -15.71
CA PRO A 301 -16.11 3.08 -15.60
C PRO A 301 -16.23 4.38 -16.40
N SER A 302 -15.67 5.47 -15.84
CA SER A 302 -15.42 6.70 -16.57
C SER A 302 -14.34 6.50 -17.64
N TYR A 303 -13.39 5.60 -17.38
CA TYR A 303 -12.40 5.15 -18.35
C TYR A 303 -11.96 3.72 -18.03
N ALA A 304 -11.81 2.88 -19.05
CA ALA A 304 -11.30 1.52 -18.92
C ALA A 304 -10.13 1.32 -19.89
N PHE A 305 -8.98 0.91 -19.38
CA PHE A 305 -7.89 0.38 -20.20
C PHE A 305 -8.19 -1.08 -20.52
N ASP A 306 -8.07 -1.46 -21.80
CA ASP A 306 -8.36 -2.84 -22.24
C ASP A 306 -7.40 -3.90 -21.67
N GLU A 307 -6.26 -3.46 -21.13
CA GLU A 307 -5.21 -4.30 -20.57
C GLU A 307 -4.87 -3.92 -19.13
N ALA A 308 -4.23 -4.84 -18.42
CA ALA A 308 -3.62 -4.62 -17.11
C ALA A 308 -2.39 -3.68 -17.23
N VAL A 309 -2.64 -2.38 -17.36
CA VAL A 309 -1.62 -1.35 -17.63
C VAL A 309 -0.58 -1.24 -16.51
N GLY A 310 -1.00 -1.35 -15.25
CA GLY A 310 -0.09 -1.38 -14.11
C GLY A 310 0.86 -2.58 -14.18
N ALA A 311 0.37 -3.76 -14.59
CA ALA A 311 1.22 -4.95 -14.67
C ALA A 311 2.31 -4.77 -15.73
N ARG A 312 2.00 -4.09 -16.84
CA ARG A 312 2.99 -3.75 -17.87
C ARG A 312 4.00 -2.73 -17.38
N LEU A 313 3.56 -1.70 -16.67
CA LEU A 313 4.45 -0.67 -16.12
C LEU A 313 5.37 -1.24 -15.04
N LEU A 314 4.89 -2.19 -14.24
CA LEU A 314 5.64 -2.75 -13.13
C LEU A 314 6.91 -3.51 -13.58
N GLY A 315 6.90 -4.08 -14.79
CA GLY A 315 7.99 -4.89 -15.30
C GLY A 315 8.01 -6.32 -14.74
N GLU A 316 9.17 -6.96 -14.80
CA GLU A 316 9.34 -8.33 -14.31
C GLU A 316 9.45 -8.33 -12.78
N CYS A 317 8.63 -9.13 -12.10
CA CYS A 317 8.75 -9.33 -10.66
C CYS A 317 9.36 -10.69 -10.35
N TRP A 318 10.25 -10.72 -9.37
CA TRP A 318 10.93 -11.93 -8.95
C TRP A 318 11.26 -11.87 -7.46
N ARG A 319 11.39 -13.03 -6.81
CA ARG A 319 11.85 -13.11 -5.42
C ARG A 319 13.35 -13.34 -5.42
N HIS A 320 14.09 -12.50 -4.70
CA HIS A 320 15.54 -12.62 -4.63
C HIS A 320 15.93 -13.81 -3.76
N PRO A 321 16.59 -14.87 -4.27
CA PRO A 321 17.06 -15.94 -3.40
C PRO A 321 18.31 -15.44 -2.66
N SER A 322 18.14 -14.80 -1.50
CA SER A 322 19.26 -14.50 -0.58
C SER A 322 19.08 -15.30 0.73
N PRO A 323 20.18 -15.78 1.36
CA PRO A 323 20.14 -16.34 2.70
C PRO A 323 19.55 -15.38 3.75
N THR A 324 19.57 -14.09 3.44
CA THR A 324 19.06 -12.99 4.26
C THR A 324 17.70 -12.52 3.77
N ASP A 325 16.98 -13.27 2.95
CA ASP A 325 15.65 -12.88 2.46
C ASP A 325 14.62 -13.76 3.16
N THR A 326 14.38 -13.49 4.45
CA THR A 326 13.42 -14.25 5.27
C THR A 326 12.37 -13.29 5.87
N PRO A 327 11.13 -13.28 5.34
CA PRO A 327 10.66 -14.05 4.18
C PRO A 327 11.20 -13.51 2.86
N PRO A 328 11.34 -14.35 1.80
CA PRO A 328 11.86 -13.91 0.52
C PRO A 328 10.97 -12.85 -0.11
N ARG A 329 11.49 -11.65 -0.32
CA ARG A 329 10.74 -10.47 -0.76
C ARG A 329 10.59 -10.41 -2.26
N LEU A 330 9.44 -9.90 -2.70
CA LEU A 330 9.23 -9.61 -4.10
C LEU A 330 9.98 -8.32 -4.49
N THR A 331 10.75 -8.38 -5.56
CA THR A 331 11.47 -7.25 -6.14
C THR A 331 11.12 -7.10 -7.62
N THR A 332 11.27 -5.89 -8.16
CA THR A 332 11.04 -5.59 -9.58
C THR A 332 12.37 -5.47 -10.31
N ARG A 333 12.57 -6.26 -11.37
CA ARG A 333 13.74 -6.20 -12.26
C ARG A 333 13.40 -5.34 -13.48
N GLY A 334 14.35 -4.49 -13.88
CA GLY A 334 14.14 -3.52 -14.96
C GLY A 334 13.12 -2.47 -14.55
N SER A 335 13.51 -1.64 -13.56
CA SER A 335 12.68 -0.60 -12.92
C SER A 335 11.65 -0.01 -13.88
N PRO A 336 10.39 0.16 -13.44
CA PRO A 336 9.35 0.74 -14.29
C PRO A 336 9.83 1.99 -15.02
N ASP A 337 9.65 2.01 -16.34
CA ASP A 337 9.93 3.20 -17.15
C ASP A 337 8.76 4.19 -17.01
N TRP A 338 8.88 5.06 -16.02
CA TRP A 338 7.90 6.11 -15.75
C TRP A 338 7.90 7.22 -16.82
N ALA A 339 8.90 7.24 -17.72
CA ALA A 339 8.94 8.14 -18.88
C ALA A 339 8.29 7.52 -20.13
N SER A 340 7.89 6.24 -20.07
CA SER A 340 7.25 5.55 -21.19
C SER A 340 5.97 6.24 -21.66
N GLU A 341 5.67 6.12 -22.96
CA GLU A 341 4.42 6.64 -23.56
C GLU A 341 3.18 6.14 -22.82
N ARG A 342 3.21 4.89 -22.34
CA ARG A 342 2.10 4.30 -21.60
C ARG A 342 1.91 4.94 -20.23
N ALA A 343 2.98 5.27 -19.50
CA ALA A 343 2.87 6.01 -18.25
C ALA A 343 2.29 7.41 -18.50
N GLN A 344 2.75 8.09 -19.55
CA GLN A 344 2.26 9.41 -19.95
C GLN A 344 0.78 9.38 -20.35
N GLU A 345 0.34 8.36 -21.07
CA GLU A 345 -1.08 8.18 -21.40
C GLU A 345 -1.93 8.07 -20.11
N VAL A 346 -1.52 7.23 -19.15
CA VAL A 346 -2.25 7.09 -17.88
C VAL A 346 -2.34 8.42 -17.15
N VAL A 347 -1.23 9.16 -17.06
CA VAL A 347 -1.18 10.51 -16.47
C VAL A 347 -2.14 11.46 -17.16
N GLN A 348 -2.15 11.48 -18.50
CA GLN A 348 -3.05 12.33 -19.28
C GLN A 348 -4.53 11.97 -19.06
N ARG A 349 -4.86 10.67 -19.01
CA ARG A 349 -6.23 10.20 -18.75
C ARG A 349 -6.71 10.58 -17.36
N LEU A 350 -5.88 10.35 -16.33
CA LEU A 350 -6.20 10.76 -14.97
C LEU A 350 -6.37 12.29 -14.87
N SER A 351 -5.50 13.05 -15.53
CA SER A 351 -5.60 14.53 -15.58
C SER A 351 -6.88 15.00 -16.25
N ALA A 352 -7.27 14.40 -17.37
CA ALA A 352 -8.52 14.70 -18.08
C ALA A 352 -9.77 14.38 -17.25
N LEU A 353 -9.65 13.43 -16.31
CA LEU A 353 -10.68 13.09 -15.33
C LEU A 353 -10.63 13.95 -14.05
N GLY A 354 -9.80 15.00 -14.03
CA GLY A 354 -9.69 15.94 -12.92
C GLY A 354 -8.82 15.47 -11.76
N VAL A 355 -8.06 14.37 -11.92
CA VAL A 355 -7.04 13.96 -10.94
C VAL A 355 -5.82 14.87 -11.10
N ARG A 356 -5.40 15.47 -9.99
CA ARG A 356 -4.36 16.49 -10.01
C ARG A 356 -2.97 15.88 -9.83
N VAL A 357 -2.22 15.79 -10.91
CA VAL A 357 -0.83 15.35 -10.90
C VAL A 357 0.05 16.38 -10.17
N VAL A 358 0.82 15.93 -9.18
CA VAL A 358 1.64 16.80 -8.33
C VAL A 358 3.01 17.02 -8.95
N LYS A 359 3.58 15.98 -9.56
CA LYS A 359 4.86 16.01 -10.27
C LYS A 359 4.88 15.05 -11.46
N ASP A 360 5.86 15.23 -12.33
CA ASP A 360 6.20 14.24 -13.35
C ASP A 360 6.56 12.88 -12.69
N PRO A 361 5.93 11.76 -13.11
CA PRO A 361 6.29 10.41 -12.65
C PRO A 361 7.78 10.08 -12.82
N ALA A 362 8.42 10.55 -13.89
CA ALA A 362 9.81 10.27 -14.21
C ALA A 362 10.81 11.04 -13.32
N ALA A 363 10.35 12.04 -12.57
CA ALA A 363 11.22 12.81 -11.70
C ALA A 363 11.83 11.93 -10.57
N PRO A 364 13.16 12.04 -10.29
CA PRO A 364 13.92 11.13 -9.42
C PRO A 364 13.75 11.45 -7.93
N PHE A 365 12.52 11.70 -7.51
CA PHE A 365 12.16 11.94 -6.11
C PHE A 365 10.72 11.52 -5.87
N PHE A 366 10.39 11.26 -4.61
CA PHE A 366 9.03 11.07 -4.12
C PHE A 366 8.55 12.35 -3.44
N VAL A 367 7.28 12.66 -3.60
CA VAL A 367 6.66 13.82 -2.95
C VAL A 367 5.38 13.39 -2.26
N ARG A 368 5.19 13.87 -1.03
CA ARG A 368 3.88 13.89 -0.39
C ARG A 368 3.48 15.31 -0.05
N VAL A 369 2.28 15.69 -0.48
CA VAL A 369 1.66 16.93 -0.03
C VAL A 369 0.87 16.68 1.25
N PHE A 370 1.07 17.57 2.22
CA PHE A 370 0.41 17.63 3.50
C PHE A 370 -0.45 18.88 3.60
N ARG A 371 -1.56 18.78 4.32
CA ARG A 371 -2.45 19.90 4.63
C ARG A 371 -2.61 20.02 6.15
N GLY A 372 -2.50 21.23 6.67
CA GLY A 372 -2.72 21.56 8.07
C GLY A 372 -3.25 22.98 8.24
N LYS A 373 -3.46 23.41 9.49
CA LYS A 373 -3.98 24.76 9.79
C LYS A 373 -3.09 25.88 9.23
N ALA A 374 -1.78 25.68 9.23
CA ALA A 374 -0.81 26.65 8.74
C ALA A 374 -0.82 26.79 7.21
N GLY A 375 -1.23 25.77 6.46
CA GLY A 375 -1.23 25.77 5.01
C GLY A 375 -0.97 24.39 4.42
N ARG A 376 -0.36 24.37 3.23
CA ARG A 376 0.05 23.16 2.52
C ARG A 376 1.56 23.08 2.49
N ARG A 377 2.11 21.89 2.66
CA ARG A 377 3.55 21.61 2.56
C ARG A 377 3.79 20.38 1.71
N ALA A 378 4.91 20.32 1.02
CA ALA A 378 5.38 19.11 0.35
C ALA A 378 6.65 18.59 1.02
N LEU A 379 6.65 17.34 1.47
CA LEU A 379 7.85 16.62 1.86
C LEU A 379 8.39 15.85 0.65
N VAL A 380 9.58 16.24 0.21
CA VAL A 380 10.26 15.73 -0.98
C VAL A 380 11.45 14.87 -0.55
N VAL A 381 11.53 13.65 -1.07
CA VAL A 381 12.57 12.67 -0.73
C VAL A 381 13.21 12.18 -2.03
N PRO A 382 14.50 12.47 -2.28
CA PRO A 382 15.22 11.97 -3.45
C PRO A 382 15.18 10.44 -3.57
N ASP A 383 15.12 9.96 -4.81
CA ASP A 383 15.25 8.55 -5.16
C ASP A 383 16.74 8.21 -5.38
N GLY A 384 17.50 8.20 -4.27
CA GLY A 384 18.96 8.05 -4.26
C GLY A 384 19.68 9.36 -3.91
N ASN A 385 21.00 9.41 -4.14
CA ASN A 385 21.84 10.56 -3.79
C ASN A 385 21.83 11.73 -4.79
N GLN A 386 20.95 11.70 -5.80
CA GLN A 386 20.96 12.72 -6.84
C GLN A 386 20.25 13.98 -6.35
N ALA A 387 20.97 15.10 -6.35
CA ALA A 387 20.36 16.41 -6.30
C ALA A 387 19.72 16.75 -7.65
N GLY A 388 18.64 17.52 -7.65
CA GLY A 388 17.95 17.88 -8.88
C GLY A 388 16.92 18.99 -8.71
N GLN A 389 16.48 19.54 -9.84
CA GLN A 389 15.37 20.48 -9.87
C GLN A 389 14.04 19.72 -9.81
N ALA A 390 13.19 20.10 -8.86
CA ALA A 390 11.84 19.59 -8.71
C ALA A 390 10.83 20.66 -9.09
N ARG A 391 9.86 20.30 -9.94
CA ARG A 391 8.67 21.11 -10.18
C ARG A 391 7.48 20.43 -9.52
N ILE A 392 6.97 21.01 -8.44
CA ILE A 392 5.87 20.48 -7.64
C ILE A 392 4.72 21.47 -7.71
N GLU A 393 3.64 21.08 -8.38
CA GLU A 393 2.45 21.91 -8.55
C GLU A 393 2.71 23.31 -9.15
N GLY A 394 3.78 23.45 -9.93
CA GLY A 394 4.23 24.72 -10.52
C GLY A 394 5.26 25.48 -9.69
N VAL A 395 5.58 25.04 -8.48
CA VAL A 395 6.67 25.57 -7.66
C VAL A 395 7.96 24.86 -8.04
N GLU A 396 9.00 25.61 -8.40
CA GLU A 396 10.33 25.08 -8.67
C GLU A 396 11.18 25.12 -7.39
N ALA A 397 11.92 24.04 -7.15
CA ALA A 397 12.83 23.95 -6.02
C ALA A 397 14.00 23.01 -6.32
N GLU A 398 15.19 23.41 -5.92
CA GLU A 398 16.33 22.50 -5.85
C GLU A 398 16.15 21.52 -4.69
N VAL A 399 16.22 20.22 -4.95
CA VAL A 399 16.11 19.16 -3.94
C VAL A 399 17.48 18.53 -3.78
N SER A 400 18.01 18.55 -2.56
CA SER A 400 19.22 17.85 -2.16
C SER A 400 18.89 16.75 -1.14
N PRO A 401 19.67 15.66 -1.09
CA PRO A 401 19.54 14.66 -0.03
C PRO A 401 19.71 15.27 1.38
N PRO A 402 19.11 14.66 2.41
CA PRO A 402 18.25 13.47 2.35
C PRO A 402 16.77 13.77 2.04
N TRP A 403 16.33 15.03 2.17
CA TRP A 403 14.96 15.46 1.90
C TRP A 403 14.85 17.00 1.87
N LYS A 404 13.71 17.51 1.41
CA LYS A 404 13.35 18.93 1.45
C LYS A 404 11.87 19.13 1.79
N VAL A 405 11.54 20.18 2.54
CA VAL A 405 10.16 20.63 2.73
C VAL A 405 9.93 21.93 1.97
N LEU A 406 8.81 22.00 1.26
CA LEU A 406 8.39 23.17 0.48
C LEU A 406 7.03 23.65 1.00
N ASP A 407 6.89 24.93 1.27
CA ASP A 407 5.57 25.53 1.47
C ASP A 407 4.87 25.69 0.11
N LEU A 408 3.62 25.24 0.03
CA LEU A 408 2.81 25.29 -1.18
C LEU A 408 1.71 26.34 -1.05
N PRO A 409 1.31 27.02 -2.15
CA PRO A 409 0.19 27.94 -2.13
C PRO A 409 -1.09 27.30 -1.60
N ARG A 410 -1.85 28.07 -0.81
CA ARG A 410 -3.24 27.72 -0.47
C ARG A 410 -4.06 27.71 -1.75
N ARG A 411 -4.92 26.70 -1.90
CA ARG A 411 -5.80 26.53 -3.05
C ARG A 411 -7.24 26.41 -2.59
#